data_AF-A0AAJ2P870-F1
#
_entry.id   AF-A0AAJ2P870-F1
#
_cell.length_a   1.000
_cell.length_b   1.000
_cell.length_c   1.000
_cell.angle_alpha   90.00
_cell.angle_beta   90.00
_cell.angle_gamma   90.00
#
_symmetry.space_group_name_H-M   'P 1'
#
loop_
_entity.id
_entity.type
_entity.pdbx_description
1 polymer ?
#
loop_
_entity_poly.entity_id
_entity_poly.type
_entity_poly.pdbx_seq_one_letter_code
_entity_poly.pdbx_strand_id
1 'polypeptide(L)'
;MTYQNYLELRLKQQNETKSLRSVLIIDGHDERAIQAAQQLKAKNLVRPILLVDQLYENLEIDQYLVDEEEKETFIQQFLKIRKNKETLESAVAQFDSNAFYGTMLLRNKKVDAVIGGLNYPTAEILRAAFKIIGPKPDIKTISSVMIMHRGDEKYLFSDISVNILPNETQLADIAKNALDFAIQLGFDPKPAFLSFSTKGSAKSPQSDAVSRAVKMFNATSPIEAYGEIQLDAALDYKVRRQKYGENVATNANVLIFPNLDAGNIGYKIAQRLGGFGAIGPIITGIAAPINDLSRGATVEDVFYTALISALQVEKDK
;
A
#
# COMPACT_ATOMS: atom_id res chain seq x y z
N MET A 1 20.56 0.59 11.22
CA MET A 1 20.70 0.63 9.73
C MET A 1 19.57 1.51 9.21
N THR A 2 19.79 2.50 8.34
CA THR A 2 18.67 3.34 7.86
C THR A 2 17.62 2.47 7.15
N TYR A 3 16.35 2.87 7.21
CA TYR A 3 15.28 2.13 6.53
C TYR A 3 15.50 2.08 5.00
N GLN A 4 16.07 3.15 4.44
CA GLN A 4 16.53 3.16 3.05
C GLN A 4 17.51 2.03 2.75
N ASN A 5 18.61 1.90 3.52
CA ASN A 5 19.61 0.85 3.30
C ASN A 5 18.99 -0.55 3.37
N TYR A 6 18.00 -0.72 4.25
CA TYR A 6 17.23 -1.96 4.34
C TYR A 6 16.45 -2.25 3.05
N LEU A 7 15.68 -1.29 2.52
CA LEU A 7 14.94 -1.45 1.26
C LEU A 7 15.88 -1.69 0.07
N GLU A 8 16.98 -0.94 -0.02
CA GLU A 8 17.97 -1.09 -1.09
C GLU A 8 18.60 -2.51 -1.07
N LEU A 9 18.94 -3.03 0.11
CA LEU A 9 19.46 -4.40 0.25
C LEU A 9 18.45 -5.44 -0.23
N ARG A 10 17.17 -5.29 0.15
CA ARG A 10 16.10 -6.21 -0.25
C ARG A 10 15.90 -6.22 -1.76
N LEU A 11 15.93 -5.04 -2.39
CA LEU A 11 15.85 -4.94 -3.85
C LEU A 11 17.06 -5.53 -4.55
N LYS A 12 18.28 -5.33 -4.03
CA LYS A 12 19.48 -6.00 -4.57
C LYS A 12 19.32 -7.52 -4.57
N GLN A 13 18.89 -8.10 -3.45
CA GLN A 13 18.60 -9.53 -3.36
C GLN A 13 17.51 -9.99 -4.34
N GLN A 14 16.48 -9.16 -4.54
CA GLN A 14 15.42 -9.46 -5.53
C GLN A 14 15.97 -9.42 -6.97
N ASN A 15 16.85 -8.48 -7.27
CA ASN A 15 17.42 -8.23 -8.60
C ASN A 15 18.56 -9.18 -8.98
N GLU A 16 19.27 -9.79 -8.02
CA GLU A 16 20.31 -10.80 -8.31
C GLU A 16 19.80 -11.96 -9.18
N THR A 17 18.49 -12.23 -9.11
CA THR A 17 17.87 -13.34 -9.84
C THR A 17 17.00 -12.88 -11.02
N LYS A 18 16.91 -11.57 -11.29
CA LYS A 18 15.87 -10.99 -12.16
C LYS A 18 16.25 -9.67 -12.83
N SER A 19 15.54 -9.33 -13.91
CA SER A 19 15.54 -7.97 -14.44
C SER A 19 14.95 -6.97 -13.42
N LEU A 20 15.40 -5.72 -13.51
CA LEU A 20 14.87 -4.62 -12.71
C LEU A 20 13.36 -4.47 -12.96
N ARG A 21 12.58 -4.34 -11.88
CA ARG A 21 11.15 -4.07 -11.97
C ARG A 21 10.91 -2.66 -12.48
N SER A 22 10.01 -2.55 -13.44
CA SER A 22 9.57 -1.28 -13.99
C SER A 22 8.48 -0.64 -13.14
N VAL A 23 8.68 0.62 -12.78
CA VAL A 23 7.71 1.40 -11.99
C VAL A 23 7.33 2.63 -12.80
N LEU A 24 6.07 2.69 -13.22
CA LEU A 24 5.50 3.84 -13.91
C LEU A 24 5.10 4.91 -12.89
N ILE A 25 5.55 6.14 -13.11
CA ILE A 25 5.10 7.33 -12.36
C ILE A 25 4.16 8.10 -13.27
N ILE A 26 2.87 8.14 -12.92
CA ILE A 26 1.85 8.74 -13.80
C ILE A 26 1.93 10.28 -13.86
N ASP A 27 2.56 10.87 -12.86
CA ASP A 27 2.78 12.32 -12.70
C ASP A 27 4.08 12.76 -13.41
N GLY A 28 4.35 12.29 -14.63
CA GLY A 28 5.67 12.40 -15.27
C GLY A 28 6.14 13.82 -15.58
N HIS A 29 5.24 14.81 -15.53
CA HIS A 29 5.53 16.23 -15.67
C HIS A 29 5.93 16.91 -14.35
N ASP A 30 5.71 16.26 -13.21
CA ASP A 30 5.99 16.83 -11.89
C ASP A 30 7.50 16.81 -11.61
N GLU A 31 8.04 17.93 -11.16
CA GLU A 31 9.48 18.04 -10.85
C GLU A 31 9.92 17.01 -9.80
N ARG A 32 9.07 16.71 -8.81
CA ARG A 32 9.37 15.72 -7.78
C ARG A 32 9.44 14.31 -8.36
N ALA A 33 8.57 13.99 -9.31
CA ALA A 33 8.60 12.72 -10.03
C ALA A 33 9.88 12.58 -10.87
N ILE A 34 10.26 13.63 -11.59
CA ILE A 34 11.49 13.65 -12.41
C ILE A 34 12.73 13.47 -11.53
N GLN A 35 12.85 14.25 -10.44
CA GLN A 35 13.98 14.15 -9.52
C GLN A 35 14.06 12.77 -8.86
N ALA A 36 12.92 12.21 -8.42
CA ALA A 36 12.87 10.87 -7.84
C ALA A 36 13.28 9.81 -8.86
N ALA A 37 12.80 9.89 -10.11
CA ALA A 37 13.18 8.98 -11.17
C ALA A 37 14.68 9.03 -11.48
N GLN A 38 15.30 10.21 -11.49
CA GLN A 38 16.75 10.37 -11.64
C GLN A 38 17.51 9.67 -10.51
N GLN A 39 17.07 9.84 -9.25
CA GLN A 39 17.67 9.14 -8.11
C GLN A 39 17.50 7.62 -8.21
N LEU A 40 16.32 7.13 -8.59
CA LEU A 40 16.03 5.71 -8.78
C LEU A 40 16.91 5.09 -9.87
N LYS A 41 17.06 5.77 -11.01
CA LYS A 41 17.94 5.34 -12.11
C LYS A 41 19.41 5.31 -11.66
N ALA A 42 19.88 6.35 -10.98
CA ALA A 42 21.26 6.41 -10.47
C ALA A 42 21.58 5.27 -9.48
N LYS A 43 20.59 4.86 -8.68
CA LYS A 43 20.71 3.72 -7.75
C LYS A 43 20.68 2.36 -8.46
N ASN A 44 20.10 2.29 -9.65
CA ASN A 44 19.98 1.07 -10.47
C ASN A 44 19.31 -0.11 -9.73
N LEU A 45 18.24 0.19 -8.98
CA LEU A 45 17.48 -0.81 -8.20
C LEU A 45 16.09 -1.10 -8.78
N VAL A 46 15.55 -0.15 -9.52
CA VAL A 46 14.28 -0.24 -10.24
C VAL A 46 14.45 0.47 -11.59
N ARG A 47 13.58 0.19 -12.55
CA ARG A 47 13.51 0.91 -13.82
C ARG A 47 12.37 1.94 -13.75
N PRO A 48 12.63 3.20 -13.38
CA PRO A 48 11.59 4.22 -13.34
C PRO A 48 11.18 4.59 -14.77
N ILE A 49 9.86 4.76 -14.99
CA ILE A 49 9.30 5.22 -16.25
C ILE A 49 8.36 6.39 -15.95
N LEU A 50 8.50 7.50 -16.65
CA LEU A 50 7.60 8.63 -16.53
C LEU A 50 6.50 8.52 -17.60
N LEU A 51 5.23 8.60 -17.19
CA LEU A 51 4.11 8.77 -18.13
C LEU A 51 4.00 10.25 -18.50
N VAL A 52 4.07 10.56 -19.78
CA VAL A 52 4.15 11.94 -20.28
C VAL A 52 3.24 12.14 -21.49
N ASP A 53 2.77 13.36 -21.67
CA ASP A 53 2.00 13.78 -22.86
C ASP A 53 2.89 14.24 -24.02
N GLN A 54 4.19 14.45 -23.75
CA GLN A 54 5.22 14.76 -24.73
C GLN A 54 6.59 14.26 -24.25
N LEU A 55 7.46 13.86 -25.18
CA LEU A 55 8.80 13.39 -24.84
C LEU A 55 9.73 14.55 -24.47
N TYR A 56 10.51 14.34 -23.41
CA TYR A 56 11.57 15.24 -22.95
C TYR A 56 12.93 14.73 -23.41
N GLU A 57 13.53 15.38 -24.40
CA GLU A 57 14.80 14.94 -25.01
C GLU A 57 15.98 14.96 -24.03
N ASN A 58 15.99 15.89 -23.07
CA ASN A 58 17.10 16.08 -22.13
C ASN A 58 16.97 15.22 -20.85
N LEU A 59 15.93 14.39 -20.74
CA LEU A 59 15.75 13.50 -19.60
C LEU A 59 16.26 12.11 -19.95
N GLU A 60 17.39 11.73 -19.37
CA GLU A 60 17.89 10.36 -19.42
C GLU A 60 17.06 9.42 -18.51
N ILE A 61 15.75 9.37 -18.69
CA ILE A 61 14.83 8.48 -17.97
C ILE A 61 13.90 7.87 -19.00
N ASP A 62 13.51 6.60 -18.80
CA ASP A 62 12.53 5.97 -19.68
C ASP A 62 11.21 6.74 -19.62
N GLN A 63 10.63 7.01 -20.78
CA GLN A 63 9.38 7.75 -20.91
C GLN A 63 8.36 6.89 -21.65
N TYR A 64 7.13 6.95 -21.18
CA TYR A 64 5.98 6.37 -21.86
C TYR A 64 5.12 7.52 -22.34
N LEU A 65 5.03 7.72 -23.66
CA LEU A 65 4.19 8.74 -24.26
C LEU A 65 2.74 8.24 -24.28
N VAL A 66 1.80 9.06 -23.80
CA VAL A 66 0.37 8.78 -23.97
C VAL A 66 0.04 8.82 -25.46
N ASP A 67 -0.44 7.70 -25.97
CA ASP A 67 -0.85 7.53 -27.36
C ASP A 67 -2.37 7.40 -27.48
N GLU A 68 -2.98 8.17 -28.39
CA GLU A 68 -4.44 8.24 -28.55
C GLU A 68 -5.03 6.94 -29.14
N GLU A 69 -4.34 6.28 -30.08
CA GLU A 69 -4.81 5.00 -30.64
C GLU A 69 -4.81 3.88 -29.56
N GLU A 70 -3.76 3.87 -28.72
CA GLU A 70 -3.70 3.00 -27.55
C GLU A 70 -4.76 3.36 -26.51
N LYS A 71 -5.01 4.65 -26.26
CA LYS A 71 -6.06 5.11 -25.34
C LYS A 71 -7.43 4.59 -25.79
N GLU A 72 -7.76 4.68 -27.08
CA GLU A 72 -8.99 4.10 -27.63
C GLU A 72 -9.08 2.59 -27.40
N THR A 73 -7.98 1.88 -27.66
CA THR A 73 -7.89 0.43 -27.41
C THR A 73 -8.12 0.09 -25.94
N PHE A 74 -7.53 0.86 -25.03
CA PHE A 74 -7.70 0.68 -23.59
C PHE A 74 -9.11 0.98 -23.11
N ILE A 75 -9.79 1.98 -23.68
CA ILE A 75 -11.21 2.27 -23.39
C ILE A 75 -12.08 1.06 -23.76
N GLN A 76 -11.86 0.44 -24.91
CA GLN A 76 -12.62 -0.75 -25.33
C GLN A 76 -12.34 -1.96 -24.42
N GLN A 77 -11.09 -2.15 -24.00
CA GLN A 77 -10.74 -3.19 -23.02
C GLN A 77 -11.38 -2.92 -21.66
N PHE A 78 -11.38 -1.67 -21.20
CA PHE A 78 -12.02 -1.25 -19.96
C PHE A 78 -13.51 -1.56 -19.96
N LEU A 79 -14.25 -1.20 -21.02
CA LEU A 79 -15.68 -1.54 -21.13
C LEU A 79 -15.94 -3.04 -21.00
N LYS A 80 -15.10 -3.88 -21.60
CA LYS A 80 -15.17 -5.36 -21.47
C LYS A 80 -14.91 -5.81 -20.03
N ILE A 81 -13.90 -5.25 -19.35
CA ILE A 81 -13.60 -5.53 -17.94
C ILE A 81 -14.80 -5.18 -17.06
N ARG A 82 -15.48 -4.07 -17.36
CA ARG A 82 -16.61 -3.56 -16.58
C ARG A 82 -17.94 -4.28 -16.86
N LYS A 83 -18.02 -5.15 -17.88
CA LYS A 83 -19.19 -6.01 -18.17
C LYS A 83 -20.52 -5.24 -18.10
N ASN A 84 -20.63 -4.15 -18.85
CA ASN A 84 -21.81 -3.25 -18.92
C ASN A 84 -22.09 -2.41 -17.66
N LYS A 85 -21.18 -2.35 -16.69
CA LYS A 85 -21.27 -1.43 -15.53
C LYS A 85 -20.74 -0.03 -15.81
N GLU A 86 -20.33 0.25 -17.04
CA GLU A 86 -19.84 1.55 -17.51
C GLU A 86 -20.38 1.83 -18.92
N THR A 87 -20.70 3.08 -19.19
CA THR A 87 -21.03 3.56 -20.54
C THR A 87 -19.76 3.96 -21.28
N LEU A 88 -19.81 4.01 -22.62
CA LEU A 88 -18.67 4.50 -23.42
C LEU A 88 -18.30 5.94 -23.05
N GLU A 89 -19.28 6.82 -22.90
CA GLU A 89 -19.07 8.22 -22.50
C GLU A 89 -18.34 8.33 -21.14
N SER A 90 -18.80 7.58 -20.13
CA SER A 90 -18.16 7.52 -18.81
C SER A 90 -16.74 6.93 -18.89
N ALA A 91 -16.53 5.95 -19.77
CA ALA A 91 -15.20 5.38 -19.99
C ALA A 91 -14.26 6.39 -20.64
N VAL A 92 -14.68 7.08 -21.71
CA VAL A 92 -13.87 8.12 -22.36
C VAL A 92 -13.44 9.19 -21.35
N ALA A 93 -14.39 9.72 -20.57
CA ALA A 93 -14.10 10.74 -19.55
C ALA A 93 -13.13 10.25 -18.45
N GLN A 94 -13.15 8.96 -18.10
CA GLN A 94 -12.21 8.39 -17.14
C GLN A 94 -10.78 8.30 -17.69
N PHE A 95 -10.62 8.15 -19.00
CA PHE A 95 -9.32 8.05 -19.67
C PHE A 95 -8.68 9.40 -19.99
N ASP A 96 -9.31 10.52 -19.61
CA ASP A 96 -8.63 11.82 -19.52
C ASP A 96 -7.67 11.89 -18.32
N SER A 97 -7.71 10.88 -17.46
CA SER A 97 -6.79 10.70 -16.35
C SER A 97 -5.67 9.71 -16.67
N ASN A 98 -4.42 10.14 -16.42
CA ASN A 98 -3.24 9.27 -16.46
C ASN A 98 -3.31 8.13 -15.44
N ALA A 99 -4.15 8.23 -14.40
CA ALA A 99 -4.39 7.14 -13.48
C ALA A 99 -5.03 5.95 -14.20
N PHE A 100 -6.03 6.18 -15.07
CA PHE A 100 -6.68 5.11 -15.83
C PHE A 100 -5.77 4.54 -16.91
N TYR A 101 -5.09 5.41 -17.66
CA TYR A 101 -4.14 4.98 -18.70
C TYR A 101 -2.99 4.15 -18.10
N GLY A 102 -2.33 4.66 -17.05
CA GLY A 102 -1.26 3.96 -16.36
C GLY A 102 -1.71 2.63 -15.74
N THR A 103 -2.92 2.57 -15.20
CA THR A 103 -3.48 1.32 -14.67
C THR A 103 -3.74 0.28 -15.77
N MET A 104 -4.11 0.72 -16.98
CA MET A 104 -4.22 -0.19 -18.13
C MET A 104 -2.87 -0.69 -18.62
N LEU A 105 -1.82 0.16 -18.59
CA LEU A 105 -0.44 -0.29 -18.85
C LEU A 105 -0.03 -1.40 -17.87
N LEU A 106 -0.33 -1.22 -16.58
CA LEU A 106 -0.08 -2.22 -15.55
C LEU A 106 -0.85 -3.52 -15.81
N ARG A 107 -2.15 -3.42 -16.10
CA ARG A 107 -3.00 -4.59 -16.38
C ARG A 107 -2.49 -5.38 -17.59
N ASN A 108 -2.05 -4.67 -18.62
CA ASN A 108 -1.52 -5.26 -19.85
C ASN A 108 -0.05 -5.68 -19.73
N LYS A 109 0.51 -5.69 -18.50
CA LYS A 109 1.89 -6.11 -18.19
C LYS A 109 2.96 -5.33 -18.97
N LYS A 110 2.66 -4.08 -19.38
CA LYS A 110 3.64 -3.18 -20.00
C LYS A 110 4.60 -2.56 -18.99
N VAL A 111 4.17 -2.51 -17.73
CA VAL A 111 4.95 -2.09 -16.56
C VAL A 111 4.67 -3.04 -15.40
N ASP A 112 5.58 -3.17 -14.44
CA ASP A 112 5.42 -4.08 -13.30
C ASP A 112 4.64 -3.45 -12.13
N ALA A 113 4.72 -2.12 -11.97
CA ALA A 113 4.02 -1.38 -10.93
C ALA A 113 3.69 0.05 -11.38
N VAL A 114 2.72 0.68 -10.71
CA VAL A 114 2.30 2.08 -10.94
C VAL A 114 2.32 2.85 -9.63
N ILE A 115 2.80 4.08 -9.65
CA ILE A 115 2.65 5.04 -8.55
C ILE A 115 2.10 6.36 -9.09
N GLY A 116 1.32 7.06 -8.27
CA GLY A 116 0.73 8.33 -8.66
C GLY A 116 0.00 9.03 -7.53
N GLY A 117 -0.38 10.29 -7.73
CA GLY A 117 -1.14 11.08 -6.74
C GLY A 117 -0.51 12.42 -6.38
N LEU A 118 0.59 12.79 -7.06
CA LEU A 118 1.18 14.12 -6.90
C LEU A 118 0.24 15.21 -7.43
N ASN A 119 -0.39 14.95 -8.58
CA ASN A 119 -1.35 15.85 -9.23
C ASN A 119 -2.77 15.27 -9.28
N TYR A 120 -2.94 13.98 -8.96
CA TYR A 120 -4.24 13.30 -8.97
C TYR A 120 -4.79 13.09 -7.55
N PRO A 121 -6.12 13.17 -7.33
CA PRO A 121 -6.70 12.81 -6.04
C PRO A 121 -6.57 11.32 -5.73
N THR A 122 -6.33 10.96 -4.46
CA THR A 122 -6.34 9.55 -3.99
C THR A 122 -7.56 8.77 -4.45
N ALA A 123 -8.75 9.38 -4.38
CA ALA A 123 -9.99 8.73 -4.81
C ALA A 123 -9.98 8.32 -6.30
N GLU A 124 -9.19 9.00 -7.14
CA GLU A 124 -9.05 8.70 -8.55
C GLU A 124 -8.10 7.52 -8.78
N ILE A 125 -6.94 7.51 -8.09
CA ILE A 125 -6.01 6.38 -8.10
C ILE A 125 -6.70 5.10 -7.63
N LEU A 126 -7.40 5.16 -6.49
CA LEU A 126 -8.16 4.02 -5.95
C LEU A 126 -9.27 3.56 -6.91
N ARG A 127 -9.95 4.50 -7.59
CA ARG A 127 -10.99 4.17 -8.56
C ARG A 127 -10.42 3.43 -9.75
N ALA A 128 -9.31 3.89 -10.32
CA ALA A 128 -8.64 3.20 -11.42
C ALA A 128 -8.19 1.79 -10.99
N ALA A 129 -7.50 1.70 -9.85
CA ALA A 129 -7.04 0.45 -9.24
C ALA A 129 -8.18 -0.57 -9.07
N PHE A 130 -9.30 -0.16 -8.49
CA PHE A 130 -10.43 -1.07 -8.22
C PHE A 130 -11.22 -1.42 -9.48
N LYS A 131 -11.36 -0.48 -10.42
CA LYS A 131 -12.16 -0.73 -11.62
C LYS A 131 -11.43 -1.59 -12.65
N ILE A 132 -10.10 -1.49 -12.72
CA ILE A 132 -9.26 -2.14 -13.74
C ILE A 132 -8.51 -3.37 -13.20
N ILE A 133 -7.85 -3.28 -12.04
CA ILE A 133 -7.02 -4.36 -11.51
C ILE A 133 -7.85 -5.29 -10.62
N GLY A 134 -8.50 -4.73 -9.60
CA GLY A 134 -9.28 -5.49 -8.63
C GLY A 134 -8.42 -6.31 -7.64
N PRO A 135 -9.06 -7.05 -6.73
CA PRO A 135 -8.35 -7.78 -5.68
C PRO A 135 -7.59 -8.99 -6.23
N LYS A 136 -6.60 -9.47 -5.48
CA LYS A 136 -5.98 -10.79 -5.71
C LYS A 136 -7.03 -11.90 -5.66
N PRO A 137 -6.77 -13.06 -6.31
CA PRO A 137 -7.56 -14.26 -6.06
C PRO A 137 -7.72 -14.52 -4.56
N ASP A 138 -8.92 -14.92 -4.15
CA ASP A 138 -9.29 -15.23 -2.76
C ASP A 138 -9.20 -14.06 -1.75
N ILE A 139 -8.93 -12.83 -2.22
CA ILE A 139 -9.06 -11.60 -1.43
C ILE A 139 -10.37 -10.89 -1.78
N LYS A 140 -11.14 -10.50 -0.77
CA LYS A 140 -12.38 -9.73 -0.96
C LYS A 140 -12.20 -8.25 -0.64
N THR A 141 -11.37 -7.96 0.36
CA THR A 141 -11.13 -6.60 0.84
C THR A 141 -9.75 -6.13 0.38
N ILE A 142 -9.70 -5.14 -0.52
CA ILE A 142 -8.48 -4.39 -0.77
C ILE A 142 -8.32 -3.39 0.37
N SER A 143 -7.08 -3.21 0.84
CA SER A 143 -6.76 -2.34 1.96
C SER A 143 -5.53 -1.50 1.67
N SER A 144 -5.11 -0.69 2.63
CA SER A 144 -3.84 0.02 2.58
C SER A 144 -2.97 -0.31 3.78
N VAL A 145 -1.70 0.07 3.73
CA VAL A 145 -0.81 0.12 4.88
C VAL A 145 0.05 1.37 4.80
N MET A 146 0.45 1.88 5.96
CA MET A 146 1.47 2.91 6.09
C MET A 146 2.66 2.31 6.83
N ILE A 147 3.86 2.47 6.29
CA ILE A 147 5.09 2.06 6.96
C ILE A 147 5.56 3.23 7.81
N MET A 148 5.60 3.03 9.13
CA MET A 148 6.13 4.02 10.08
C MET A 148 7.54 3.63 10.48
N HIS A 149 8.49 4.55 10.44
CA HIS A 149 9.87 4.26 10.83
C HIS A 149 10.51 5.38 11.64
N ARG A 150 11.36 5.03 12.62
CA ARG A 150 12.16 5.97 13.42
C ARG A 150 13.39 5.27 13.99
N GLY A 151 14.58 5.67 13.56
CA GLY A 151 15.79 4.91 13.89
C GLY A 151 15.68 3.46 13.43
N ASP A 152 15.76 2.51 14.36
CA ASP A 152 15.58 1.08 14.09
C ASP A 152 14.12 0.59 14.29
N GLU A 153 13.22 1.45 14.79
CA GLU A 153 11.80 1.14 14.95
C GLU A 153 11.09 1.11 13.60
N LYS A 154 10.28 0.07 13.36
CA LYS A 154 9.49 -0.10 12.14
C LYS A 154 8.12 -0.68 12.49
N TYR A 155 7.06 -0.04 12.01
CA TYR A 155 5.69 -0.49 12.20
C TYR A 155 4.93 -0.47 10.87
N LEU A 156 3.94 -1.34 10.74
CA LEU A 156 2.89 -1.22 9.74
C LEU A 156 1.60 -0.78 10.41
N PHE A 157 1.02 0.31 9.93
CA PHE A 157 -0.30 0.77 10.35
C PHE A 157 -1.29 0.36 9.26
N SER A 158 -2.24 -0.51 9.59
CA SER A 158 -3.17 -1.05 8.60
C SER A 158 -4.30 -0.09 8.28
N ASP A 159 -4.67 -0.12 7.02
CA ASP A 159 -5.78 0.55 6.37
C ASP A 159 -6.07 1.99 6.80
N ILE A 160 -5.23 2.90 6.32
CA ILE A 160 -5.29 4.32 6.66
C ILE A 160 -5.94 5.18 5.57
N SER A 161 -6.37 4.57 4.45
CA SER A 161 -6.93 5.29 3.30
C SER A 161 -8.09 4.62 2.55
N VAL A 162 -8.44 3.33 2.79
CA VAL A 162 -9.40 2.61 1.94
C VAL A 162 -10.75 2.35 2.62
N ASN A 163 -10.80 1.52 3.67
CA ASN A 163 -12.07 1.09 4.25
C ASN A 163 -12.50 1.95 5.44
N ILE A 164 -13.58 2.71 5.29
CA ILE A 164 -14.07 3.68 6.29
C ILE A 164 -14.41 3.00 7.63
N LEU A 165 -15.32 2.02 7.59
CA LEU A 165 -15.79 1.29 8.76
C LEU A 165 -15.87 -0.21 8.42
N PRO A 166 -14.74 -0.92 8.45
CA PRO A 166 -14.70 -2.33 8.11
C PRO A 166 -15.47 -3.18 9.14
N ASN A 167 -16.23 -4.16 8.68
CA ASN A 167 -16.81 -5.19 9.56
C ASN A 167 -15.76 -6.23 10.00
N GLU A 168 -16.14 -7.19 10.85
CA GLU A 168 -15.22 -8.20 11.38
C GLU A 168 -14.54 -9.07 10.29
N THR A 169 -15.21 -9.34 9.17
CA THR A 169 -14.64 -10.12 8.06
C THR A 169 -13.64 -9.27 7.29
N GLN A 170 -13.98 -8.01 7.02
CA GLN A 170 -13.08 -7.06 6.37
C GLN A 170 -11.85 -6.76 7.24
N LEU A 171 -12.00 -6.65 8.56
CA LEU A 171 -10.87 -6.48 9.48
C LEU A 171 -9.92 -7.68 9.46
N ALA A 172 -10.46 -8.91 9.39
CA ALA A 172 -9.63 -10.10 9.24
C ALA A 172 -8.88 -10.12 7.89
N ASP A 173 -9.53 -9.72 6.80
CA ASP A 173 -8.89 -9.57 5.48
C ASP A 173 -7.79 -8.49 5.50
N ILE A 174 -8.06 -7.32 6.11
CA ILE A 174 -7.09 -6.21 6.27
C ILE A 174 -5.87 -6.70 7.03
N ALA A 175 -6.05 -7.45 8.12
CA ALA A 175 -4.96 -8.00 8.91
C ALA A 175 -4.13 -9.01 8.10
N LYS A 176 -4.77 -9.87 7.31
CA LYS A 176 -4.09 -10.82 6.42
C LYS A 176 -3.27 -10.09 5.36
N ASN A 177 -3.86 -9.10 4.69
CA ASN A 177 -3.16 -8.28 3.70
C ASN A 177 -1.94 -7.56 4.30
N ALA A 178 -2.08 -7.00 5.50
CA ALA A 178 -0.99 -6.34 6.22
C ALA A 178 0.10 -7.33 6.64
N LEU A 179 -0.27 -8.53 7.12
CA LEU A 179 0.66 -9.59 7.49
C LEU A 179 1.48 -10.05 6.28
N ASP A 180 0.81 -10.40 5.18
CA ASP A 180 1.44 -10.88 3.95
C ASP A 180 2.43 -9.84 3.41
N PHE A 181 2.03 -8.56 3.42
CA PHE A 181 2.90 -7.46 3.02
C PHE A 181 4.10 -7.28 3.97
N ALA A 182 3.92 -7.43 5.28
CA ALA A 182 5.01 -7.37 6.24
C ALA A 182 6.07 -8.44 5.97
N ILE A 183 5.62 -9.68 5.74
CA ILE A 183 6.47 -10.82 5.41
C ILE A 183 7.22 -10.56 4.10
N GLN A 184 6.52 -10.04 3.08
CA GLN A 184 7.12 -9.68 1.80
C GLN A 184 8.24 -8.64 1.97
N LEU A 185 8.02 -7.63 2.82
CA LEU A 185 9.04 -6.64 3.17
C LEU A 185 10.12 -7.18 4.10
N GLY A 186 10.02 -8.42 4.61
CA GLY A 186 11.00 -9.05 5.49
C GLY A 186 10.88 -8.66 6.97
N PHE A 187 9.71 -8.17 7.39
CA PHE A 187 9.42 -7.97 8.81
C PHE A 187 9.28 -9.33 9.50
N ASP A 188 9.53 -9.36 10.80
CA ASP A 188 9.08 -10.44 11.70
C ASP A 188 7.78 -9.96 12.37
N PRO A 189 6.61 -10.23 11.76
CA PRO A 189 5.38 -9.55 12.10
C PRO A 189 4.77 -10.08 13.40
N LYS A 190 4.39 -9.16 14.27
CA LYS A 190 3.57 -9.37 15.47
C LYS A 190 2.28 -8.55 15.31
N PRO A 191 1.23 -9.14 14.73
CA PRO A 191 -0.02 -8.44 14.49
C PRO A 191 -0.80 -8.17 15.79
N ALA A 192 -1.41 -6.99 15.89
CA ALA A 192 -2.28 -6.61 16.99
C ALA A 192 -3.52 -5.87 16.48
N PHE A 193 -4.70 -6.39 16.80
CA PHE A 193 -5.99 -5.78 16.52
C PHE A 193 -6.33 -4.75 17.58
N LEU A 194 -6.20 -3.47 17.20
CA LEU A 194 -6.39 -2.34 18.10
C LEU A 194 -7.86 -2.11 18.41
N SER A 195 -8.13 -1.76 19.65
CA SER A 195 -9.42 -1.32 20.15
C SER A 195 -9.23 -0.39 21.35
N PHE A 196 -10.30 0.26 21.79
CA PHE A 196 -10.31 0.95 23.09
C PHE A 196 -10.48 -0.04 24.26
N SER A 197 -10.72 -1.32 23.97
CA SER A 197 -10.88 -2.42 24.94
C SER A 197 -9.71 -3.40 24.85
N THR A 198 -9.38 -4.02 25.98
CA THR A 198 -8.42 -5.13 26.05
C THR A 198 -9.09 -6.35 26.66
N LYS A 199 -9.23 -7.44 25.89
CA LYS A 199 -9.85 -8.72 26.34
C LYS A 199 -11.20 -8.52 27.06
N GLY A 200 -12.08 -7.72 26.49
CA GLY A 200 -13.42 -7.48 27.01
C GLY A 200 -13.49 -6.54 28.22
N SER A 201 -12.45 -5.74 28.49
CA SER A 201 -12.47 -4.72 29.55
C SER A 201 -13.61 -3.72 29.39
N ALA A 202 -13.99 -3.44 28.14
CA ALA A 202 -15.21 -2.75 27.77
C ALA A 202 -15.90 -3.53 26.64
N LYS A 203 -17.24 -3.58 26.67
CA LYS A 203 -18.06 -4.27 25.67
C LYS A 203 -18.89 -3.26 24.89
N SER A 204 -18.77 -3.30 23.57
CA SER A 204 -19.59 -2.56 22.63
C SER A 204 -19.63 -3.32 21.29
N PRO A 205 -20.54 -2.95 20.38
CA PRO A 205 -20.54 -3.51 19.02
C PRO A 205 -19.18 -3.39 18.32
N GLN A 206 -18.44 -2.30 18.57
CA GLN A 206 -17.12 -2.05 18.00
C GLN A 206 -16.04 -2.96 18.61
N SER A 207 -15.98 -3.10 19.94
CA SER A 207 -15.02 -4.02 20.56
C SER A 207 -15.30 -5.48 20.19
N ASP A 208 -16.58 -5.85 20.09
CA ASP A 208 -17.01 -7.19 19.73
C ASP A 208 -16.72 -7.52 18.26
N ALA A 209 -16.81 -6.53 17.36
CA ALA A 209 -16.39 -6.69 15.96
C ALA A 209 -14.89 -6.98 15.86
N VAL A 210 -14.05 -6.22 16.59
CA VAL A 210 -12.60 -6.48 16.64
C VAL A 210 -12.30 -7.85 17.25
N SER A 211 -12.98 -8.22 18.34
CA SER A 211 -12.82 -9.54 18.98
C SER A 211 -13.15 -10.70 18.04
N ARG A 212 -14.23 -10.57 17.25
CA ARG A 212 -14.60 -11.55 16.23
C ARG A 212 -13.57 -11.61 15.11
N ALA A 213 -13.07 -10.46 14.64
CA ALA A 213 -12.03 -10.40 13.61
C ALA A 213 -10.75 -11.13 14.04
N VAL A 214 -10.33 -10.97 15.30
CA VAL A 214 -9.16 -11.68 15.87
C VAL A 214 -9.35 -13.19 15.80
N LYS A 215 -10.53 -13.70 16.21
CA LYS A 215 -10.84 -15.13 16.16
C LYS A 215 -10.82 -15.66 14.72
N MET A 216 -11.39 -14.91 13.77
CA MET A 216 -11.41 -15.27 12.36
C MET A 216 -10.00 -15.33 11.76
N PHE A 217 -9.17 -14.33 12.06
CA PHE A 217 -7.79 -14.27 11.59
C PHE A 217 -6.95 -15.40 12.20
N ASN A 218 -6.96 -15.57 13.53
CA ASN A 218 -6.17 -16.60 14.22
C ASN A 218 -6.58 -18.04 13.86
N ALA A 219 -7.81 -18.26 13.40
CA ALA A 219 -8.25 -19.58 12.93
C ALA A 219 -7.57 -20.04 11.63
N THR A 220 -6.97 -19.12 10.87
CA THR A 220 -6.39 -19.41 9.54
C THR A 220 -4.96 -18.90 9.36
N SER A 221 -4.52 -17.96 10.19
CA SER A 221 -3.18 -17.39 10.14
C SER A 221 -2.14 -18.30 10.82
N PRO A 222 -0.94 -18.48 10.24
CA PRO A 222 0.15 -19.18 10.91
C PRO A 222 0.77 -18.36 12.06
N ILE A 223 0.51 -17.05 12.09
CA ILE A 223 1.02 -16.13 13.11
C ILE A 223 -0.17 -15.61 13.92
N GLU A 224 -0.16 -15.88 15.22
CA GLU A 224 -1.20 -15.44 16.14
C GLU A 224 -1.14 -13.92 16.33
N ALA A 225 -2.29 -13.26 16.19
CA ALA A 225 -2.45 -11.85 16.52
C ALA A 225 -2.93 -11.65 17.95
N TYR A 226 -2.46 -10.57 18.57
CA TYR A 226 -3.06 -10.04 19.78
C TYR A 226 -4.39 -9.36 19.45
N GLY A 227 -5.37 -9.48 20.34
CA GLY A 227 -6.54 -8.62 20.30
C GLY A 227 -7.81 -9.21 20.93
N GLU A 228 -8.88 -8.42 21.06
CA GLU A 228 -8.84 -6.96 20.91
C GLU A 228 -7.99 -6.32 22.03
N ILE A 229 -7.14 -5.34 21.68
CA ILE A 229 -6.10 -4.81 22.58
C ILE A 229 -5.94 -3.29 22.42
N GLN A 230 -5.69 -2.58 23.53
CA GLN A 230 -5.34 -1.16 23.51
C GLN A 230 -3.89 -0.94 23.07
N LEU A 231 -3.58 0.26 22.55
CA LEU A 231 -2.27 0.58 21.98
C LEU A 231 -1.13 0.45 23.00
N ASP A 232 -1.33 0.88 24.22
CA ASP A 232 -0.36 0.76 25.32
C ASP A 232 -0.01 -0.72 25.58
N ALA A 233 -1.00 -1.61 25.67
CA ALA A 233 -0.78 -3.04 25.80
C ALA A 233 -0.19 -3.68 24.53
N ALA A 234 -0.46 -3.15 23.33
CA ALA A 234 0.16 -3.63 22.09
C ALA A 234 1.67 -3.32 22.04
N LEU A 235 2.09 -2.18 22.59
CA LEU A 235 3.46 -1.67 22.48
C LEU A 235 4.32 -1.85 23.73
N ASP A 236 3.72 -2.03 24.92
CA ASP A 236 4.44 -2.20 26.18
C ASP A 236 4.18 -3.59 26.78
N TYR A 237 5.25 -4.40 26.85
CA TYR A 237 5.22 -5.72 27.47
C TYR A 237 4.73 -5.69 28.93
N LYS A 238 5.11 -4.69 29.74
CA LYS A 238 4.69 -4.60 31.14
C LYS A 238 3.19 -4.42 31.26
N VAL A 239 2.59 -3.59 30.41
CA VAL A 239 1.14 -3.39 30.35
C VAL A 239 0.46 -4.66 29.84
N ARG A 240 0.99 -5.25 28.76
CA ARG A 240 0.45 -6.48 28.17
C ARG A 240 0.42 -7.65 29.15
N ARG A 241 1.51 -7.87 29.90
CA ARG A 241 1.65 -8.98 30.86
C ARG A 241 0.55 -8.98 31.92
N GLN A 242 0.09 -7.79 32.34
CA GLN A 242 -1.00 -7.68 33.33
C GLN A 242 -2.33 -8.24 32.81
N LYS A 243 -2.56 -8.21 31.49
CA LYS A 243 -3.81 -8.68 30.86
C LYS A 243 -3.67 -10.02 30.12
N TYR A 244 -2.46 -10.36 29.67
CA TYR A 244 -2.19 -11.54 28.83
C TYR A 244 -1.34 -12.63 29.50
N GLY A 245 -0.75 -12.36 30.67
CA GLY A 245 0.19 -13.30 31.31
C GLY A 245 1.59 -13.26 30.68
N GLU A 246 2.48 -14.14 31.14
CA GLU A 246 3.93 -14.04 30.85
C GLU A 246 4.33 -14.51 29.44
N ASN A 247 3.51 -15.33 28.79
CA ASN A 247 3.82 -15.96 27.49
C ASN A 247 3.75 -15.01 26.28
N VAL A 248 3.61 -13.70 26.49
CA VAL A 248 3.32 -12.71 25.42
C VAL A 248 4.40 -11.62 25.36
N ALA A 249 5.64 -12.05 25.17
CA ALA A 249 6.83 -11.22 25.37
C ALA A 249 7.09 -10.15 24.31
N THR A 250 6.62 -10.32 23.07
CA THR A 250 7.04 -9.48 21.95
C THR A 250 6.07 -8.33 21.67
N ASN A 251 6.61 -7.12 21.47
CA ASN A 251 5.79 -5.97 21.10
C ASN A 251 5.25 -6.09 19.69
N ALA A 252 4.02 -5.62 19.49
CA ALA A 252 3.41 -5.60 18.16
C ALA A 252 4.15 -4.63 17.24
N ASN A 253 4.31 -5.03 15.98
CA ASN A 253 4.85 -4.17 14.91
C ASN A 253 3.95 -4.11 13.68
N VAL A 254 2.82 -4.82 13.68
CA VAL A 254 1.76 -4.71 12.67
C VAL A 254 0.48 -4.35 13.42
N LEU A 255 0.08 -3.08 13.32
CA LEU A 255 -1.04 -2.52 14.07
C LEU A 255 -2.28 -2.45 13.18
N ILE A 256 -3.28 -3.24 13.54
CA ILE A 256 -4.53 -3.34 12.81
C ILE A 256 -5.55 -2.38 13.42
N PHE A 257 -5.81 -1.27 12.73
CA PHE A 257 -6.74 -0.25 13.20
C PHE A 257 -8.20 -0.67 13.01
N PRO A 258 -9.11 -0.30 13.92
CA PRO A 258 -10.50 -0.75 13.87
C PRO A 258 -11.33 -0.05 12.78
N ASN A 259 -10.89 1.12 12.32
CA ASN A 259 -11.54 1.92 11.28
C ASN A 259 -10.59 3.00 10.72
N LEU A 260 -11.04 3.66 9.66
CA LEU A 260 -10.25 4.67 8.95
C LEU A 260 -9.93 5.90 9.79
N ASP A 261 -10.86 6.37 10.62
CA ASP A 261 -10.60 7.53 11.50
C ASP A 261 -9.44 7.23 12.46
N ALA A 262 -9.49 6.07 13.12
CA ALA A 262 -8.44 5.65 14.05
C ALA A 262 -7.09 5.46 13.32
N GLY A 263 -7.09 4.82 12.15
CA GLY A 263 -5.88 4.62 11.35
C GLY A 263 -5.28 5.91 10.84
N ASN A 264 -6.09 6.75 10.18
CA ASN A 264 -5.65 7.99 9.55
C ASN A 264 -5.16 9.02 10.57
N ILE A 265 -5.92 9.24 11.65
CA ILE A 265 -5.51 10.13 12.74
C ILE A 265 -4.28 9.53 13.45
N GLY A 266 -4.28 8.22 13.71
CA GLY A 266 -3.22 7.52 14.43
C GLY A 266 -1.84 7.68 13.78
N TYR A 267 -1.72 7.42 12.47
CA TYR A 267 -0.41 7.56 11.80
C TYR A 267 0.04 9.02 11.74
N LYS A 268 -0.89 9.98 11.56
CA LYS A 268 -0.56 11.40 11.54
C LYS A 268 -0.09 11.90 12.91
N ILE A 269 -0.69 11.43 14.00
CA ILE A 269 -0.21 11.71 15.36
C ILE A 269 1.21 11.15 15.53
N ALA A 270 1.44 9.88 15.17
CA ALA A 270 2.76 9.26 15.26
C ALA A 270 3.82 9.99 14.42
N GLN A 271 3.45 10.49 13.23
CA GLN A 271 4.32 11.29 12.38
C GLN A 271 4.62 12.66 13.00
N ARG A 272 3.58 13.44 13.31
CA ARG A 272 3.70 14.87 13.69
C ARG A 272 4.20 15.07 15.11
N LEU A 273 3.78 14.22 16.05
CA LEU A 273 4.14 14.33 17.46
C LEU A 273 5.19 13.28 17.86
N GLY A 274 5.17 12.10 17.23
CA GLY A 274 6.10 11.03 17.53
C GLY A 274 7.42 11.08 16.75
N GLY A 275 7.56 11.96 15.74
CA GLY A 275 8.78 12.07 14.94
C GLY A 275 9.08 10.83 14.09
N PHE A 276 8.06 10.04 13.76
CA PHE A 276 8.18 8.95 12.80
C PHE A 276 8.16 9.47 11.36
N GLY A 277 8.99 8.89 10.50
CA GLY A 277 8.75 8.92 9.05
C GLY A 277 7.58 8.02 8.69
N ALA A 278 6.87 8.34 7.61
CA ALA A 278 5.68 7.63 7.16
C ALA A 278 5.74 7.46 5.64
N ILE A 279 5.72 6.21 5.16
CA ILE A 279 5.78 5.88 3.74
C ILE A 279 4.51 5.16 3.30
N GLY A 280 3.80 5.73 2.33
CA GLY A 280 2.51 5.25 1.82
C GLY A 280 1.49 6.38 1.63
N PRO A 281 0.20 6.05 1.43
CA PRO A 281 -0.39 4.71 1.56
C PRO A 281 0.06 3.71 0.50
N ILE A 282 0.37 2.49 0.93
CA ILE A 282 0.65 1.36 0.06
C ILE A 282 -0.59 0.46 -0.02
N ILE A 283 -1.12 0.24 -1.21
CA ILE A 283 -2.30 -0.60 -1.44
C ILE A 283 -1.91 -2.08 -1.31
N THR A 284 -2.72 -2.84 -0.59
CA THR A 284 -2.51 -4.26 -0.26
C THR A 284 -3.76 -5.08 -0.59
N GLY A 285 -3.59 -6.37 -0.89
CA GLY A 285 -4.69 -7.23 -1.36
C GLY A 285 -5.10 -7.02 -2.83
N ILE A 286 -4.38 -6.18 -3.57
CA ILE A 286 -4.61 -5.87 -4.99
C ILE A 286 -3.81 -6.79 -5.93
N ALA A 287 -4.37 -7.16 -7.08
CA ALA A 287 -3.79 -8.15 -7.99
C ALA A 287 -2.50 -7.70 -8.69
N ALA A 288 -2.29 -6.39 -8.86
CA ALA A 288 -1.08 -5.81 -9.41
C ALA A 288 -0.74 -4.52 -8.65
N PRO A 289 0.55 -4.21 -8.39
CA PRO A 289 0.92 -3.07 -7.54
C PRO A 289 0.60 -1.72 -8.20
N ILE A 290 -0.34 -1.00 -7.61
CA ILE A 290 -0.63 0.40 -7.90
C ILE A 290 -0.75 1.13 -6.57
N ASN A 291 -0.01 2.22 -6.38
CA ASN A 291 0.04 2.93 -5.11
C ASN A 291 -0.23 4.42 -5.27
N ASP A 292 -0.81 4.97 -4.21
CA ASP A 292 -1.15 6.39 -4.11
C ASP A 292 -0.04 7.16 -3.37
N LEU A 293 0.20 8.38 -3.82
CA LEU A 293 1.04 9.38 -3.21
C LEU A 293 0.15 10.53 -2.74
N SER A 294 0.51 11.14 -1.62
CA SER A 294 -0.16 12.39 -1.23
C SER A 294 0.25 13.52 -2.18
N ARG A 295 -0.67 14.46 -2.46
CA ARG A 295 -0.32 15.71 -3.17
C ARG A 295 0.83 16.48 -2.52
N GLY A 296 0.97 16.37 -1.20
CA GLY A 296 2.07 16.98 -0.44
C GLY A 296 3.33 16.11 -0.35
N ALA A 297 3.42 15.00 -1.10
CA ALA A 297 4.56 14.12 -1.09
C ALA A 297 5.82 14.84 -1.58
N THR A 298 6.94 14.47 -0.96
CA THR A 298 8.29 14.92 -1.29
C THR A 298 8.93 14.02 -2.34
N VAL A 299 10.09 14.42 -2.86
CA VAL A 299 10.93 13.57 -3.73
C VAL A 299 11.24 12.23 -3.06
N GLU A 300 11.52 12.26 -1.75
CA GLU A 300 11.85 11.08 -0.96
C GLU A 300 10.64 10.14 -0.80
N ASP A 301 9.43 10.68 -0.67
CA ASP A 301 8.20 9.87 -0.63
C ASP A 301 7.96 9.14 -1.96
N VAL A 302 8.19 9.82 -3.10
CA VAL A 302 8.10 9.20 -4.44
C VAL A 302 9.15 8.10 -4.58
N PHE A 303 10.39 8.39 -4.18
CA PHE A 303 11.50 7.45 -4.22
C PHE A 303 11.19 6.17 -3.42
N TYR A 304 10.79 6.29 -2.15
CA TYR A 304 10.49 5.11 -1.34
C TYR A 304 9.26 4.36 -1.82
N THR A 305 8.20 5.07 -2.24
CA THR A 305 7.00 4.43 -2.77
C THR A 305 7.33 3.61 -4.02
N ALA A 306 8.22 4.10 -4.89
CA ALA A 306 8.68 3.32 -6.04
C ALA A 306 9.45 2.05 -5.62
N LEU A 307 10.39 2.15 -4.67
CA LEU A 307 11.14 1.00 -4.17
C LEU A 307 10.22 -0.07 -3.56
N ILE A 308 9.25 0.35 -2.75
CA ILE A 308 8.27 -0.55 -2.14
C ILE A 308 7.34 -1.15 -3.19
N SER A 309 6.90 -0.37 -4.17
CA SER A 309 6.05 -0.87 -5.26
C SER A 309 6.76 -1.95 -6.07
N ALA A 310 8.08 -1.81 -6.30
CA ALA A 310 8.88 -2.85 -6.93
C ALA A 310 9.00 -4.13 -6.07
N LEU A 311 9.13 -3.99 -4.75
CA LEU A 311 9.11 -5.13 -3.82
C LEU A 311 7.74 -5.83 -3.80
N GLN A 312 6.65 -5.10 -4.01
CA GLN A 312 5.29 -5.65 -4.07
C GLN A 312 5.04 -6.55 -5.28
N VAL A 313 5.82 -6.40 -6.35
CA VAL A 313 5.66 -7.21 -7.58
C VAL A 313 5.96 -8.68 -7.27
N GLU A 314 4.89 -9.44 -7.02
CA GLU A 314 4.96 -10.89 -6.83
C GLU A 314 5.48 -11.56 -8.10
N LYS A 315 6.11 -12.74 -7.93
CA LYS A 315 6.47 -13.56 -9.08
C LYS A 315 5.18 -14.23 -9.57
N ASP A 316 4.92 -14.20 -10.88
CA ASP A 316 4.04 -15.20 -11.49
C ASP A 316 4.55 -16.57 -11.00
N LYS A 317 3.70 -17.34 -10.30
CA LYS A 317 3.99 -18.71 -9.86
C LYS A 317 3.95 -19.66 -11.05
#